data_AF-A0A4R1N0K4-F1
#
_entry.id   AF-A0A4R1N0K4-F1
#
_cell.length_a   1.000
_cell.length_b   1.000
_cell.length_c   1.000
_cell.angle_alpha   90.00
_cell.angle_beta   90.00
_cell.angle_gamma   90.00
#
_symmetry.space_group_name_H-M   'P 1'
#
loop_
_entity.id
_entity.type
_entity.pdbx_description
1 polymer ?
#
loop_
_entity_poly.entity_id
_entity_poly.type
_entity_poly.pdbx_seq_one_letter_code
_entity_poly.pdbx_strand_id
1 'polypeptide(L)'
;MKKTKFNVFIITILCILVWGSINLMGHLNDEIIIATVNGEPIEKHTIDNMKETYEINGSSISEKELLDRVIEHKVLEQVARKMQIEVSDDVVDDYIKEAKIVIQEDEEIYDFHTSYLQEWDISDDAYWEMMWEDYKTLLSLGELRKEVLSNESILMNGPMSSELRKEKEVIWNDFVRNEMEKANIEYID
;
A
#
# COMPACT_ATOMS: atom_id res chain seq x y z
N MET A 1 -6.59 -6.02 -26.19
CA MET A 1 -5.32 -5.80 -25.48
C MET A 1 -5.38 -4.78 -24.32
N LYS A 2 -6.55 -4.20 -23.95
CA LYS A 2 -6.67 -3.25 -22.82
C LYS A 2 -7.00 -3.88 -21.45
N LYS A 3 -7.57 -5.09 -21.42
CA LYS A 3 -8.08 -5.74 -20.18
C LYS A 3 -6.99 -6.06 -19.13
N THR A 4 -5.76 -6.35 -19.54
CA THR A 4 -4.69 -6.75 -18.60
C THR A 4 -4.13 -5.58 -17.79
N LYS A 5 -4.11 -4.36 -18.35
CA LYS A 5 -3.74 -3.15 -17.60
C LYS A 5 -4.87 -2.72 -16.66
N PHE A 6 -6.11 -2.88 -17.10
CA PHE A 6 -7.32 -2.60 -16.33
C PHE A 6 -7.42 -3.49 -15.07
N ASN A 7 -7.16 -4.80 -15.20
CA ASN A 7 -7.18 -5.71 -14.05
C ASN A 7 -6.07 -5.46 -13.02
N VAL A 8 -4.88 -5.00 -13.44
CA VAL A 8 -3.80 -4.65 -12.49
C VAL A 8 -4.15 -3.36 -11.75
N PHE A 9 -4.73 -2.37 -12.44
CA PHE A 9 -5.15 -1.10 -11.85
C PHE A 9 -6.30 -1.29 -10.83
N ILE A 10 -7.27 -2.16 -11.11
CA ILE A 10 -8.36 -2.53 -10.18
C ILE A 10 -7.83 -3.25 -8.94
N ILE A 11 -6.86 -4.15 -9.08
CA ILE A 11 -6.23 -4.82 -7.93
C ILE A 11 -5.45 -3.80 -7.08
N THR A 12 -4.75 -2.85 -7.69
CA THR A 12 -4.07 -1.78 -6.95
C THR A 12 -5.09 -0.90 -6.19
N ILE A 13 -6.19 -0.49 -6.83
CA ILE A 13 -7.27 0.26 -6.18
C ILE A 13 -7.88 -0.53 -5.00
N LEU A 14 -8.13 -1.84 -5.15
CA LEU A 14 -8.62 -2.67 -4.06
C LEU A 14 -7.59 -2.81 -2.93
N CYS A 15 -6.30 -2.96 -3.24
CA CYS A 15 -5.25 -2.95 -2.22
C CYS A 15 -5.13 -1.60 -1.50
N ILE A 16 -5.37 -0.49 -2.21
CA ILE A 16 -5.38 0.87 -1.64
C ILE A 16 -6.63 1.11 -0.79
N LEU A 17 -7.81 0.64 -1.21
CA LEU A 17 -9.03 0.68 -0.39
C LEU A 17 -8.83 -0.11 0.91
N VAL A 18 -8.07 -1.21 0.85
CA VAL A 18 -7.69 -2.01 2.03
C VAL A 18 -6.62 -1.35 2.91
N TRP A 19 -5.78 -0.49 2.34
CA TRP A 19 -4.77 0.27 3.08
C TRP A 19 -5.32 1.58 3.65
N GLY A 20 -6.27 2.19 2.95
CA GLY A 20 -6.93 3.42 3.34
C GLY A 20 -7.87 3.32 4.53
N SER A 21 -8.49 2.16 4.68
CA SER A 21 -9.26 1.80 5.86
C SER A 21 -8.42 1.78 7.14
N ILE A 22 -7.09 1.67 7.03
CA ILE A 22 -6.16 1.64 8.17
C ILE A 22 -6.08 3.00 8.87
N ASN A 23 -6.08 4.11 8.13
CA ASN A 23 -6.04 5.45 8.71
C ASN A 23 -7.42 6.00 9.10
N LEU A 24 -8.50 5.44 8.53
CA LEU A 24 -9.88 5.88 8.76
C LEU A 24 -10.33 5.82 10.23
N MET A 25 -9.78 4.87 11.00
CA MET A 25 -10.15 4.62 12.40
C MET A 25 -9.11 5.06 13.43
N GLY A 26 -7.97 5.62 13.00
CA GLY A 26 -6.86 6.02 13.88
C GLY A 26 -7.15 7.26 14.76
N HIS A 27 -8.26 7.97 14.55
CA HIS A 27 -8.57 9.21 15.28
C HIS A 27 -9.37 9.04 16.57
N LEU A 28 -9.66 7.81 17.03
CA LEU A 28 -10.59 7.59 18.16
C LEU A 28 -10.08 6.74 19.34
N ASN A 29 -8.86 6.17 19.32
CA ASN A 29 -8.37 5.29 20.39
C ASN A 29 -7.00 5.69 20.97
N ASP A 30 -6.76 5.32 22.23
CA ASP A 30 -5.46 5.46 22.90
C ASP A 30 -4.36 4.74 22.10
N GLU A 31 -3.23 5.41 21.88
CA GLU A 31 -2.07 4.93 21.10
C GLU A 31 -1.37 3.75 21.79
N ILE A 32 -1.87 2.52 21.59
CA ILE A 32 -1.20 1.29 22.01
C ILE A 32 -0.13 0.94 20.97
N ILE A 33 1.15 1.10 21.33
CA ILE A 33 2.29 0.71 20.49
C ILE A 33 2.58 -0.77 20.70
N ILE A 34 2.63 -1.55 19.61
CA ILE A 34 2.88 -3.00 19.64
C ILE A 34 4.25 -3.40 19.07
N ALA A 35 4.85 -2.52 18.28
CA ALA A 35 6.20 -2.69 17.78
C ALA A 35 6.82 -1.33 17.41
N THR A 36 8.13 -1.31 17.19
CA THR A 36 8.83 -0.20 16.54
C THR A 36 9.73 -0.71 15.42
N VAL A 37 9.92 0.10 14.39
CA VAL A 37 10.84 -0.14 13.28
C VAL A 37 11.79 1.05 13.20
N ASN A 38 13.07 0.81 13.51
CA ASN A 38 14.09 1.86 13.62
C ASN A 38 13.67 3.02 14.53
N GLY A 39 12.91 2.72 15.60
CA GLY A 39 12.39 3.69 16.56
C GLY A 39 11.09 4.40 16.16
N GLU A 40 10.53 4.14 14.98
CA GLU A 40 9.19 4.62 14.60
C GLU A 40 8.12 3.62 15.05
N PRO A 41 7.02 4.07 15.69
CA PRO A 41 6.03 3.17 16.26
C PRO A 41 5.15 2.50 15.20
N ILE A 42 4.68 1.31 15.54
CA ILE A 42 3.54 0.62 14.91
C ILE A 42 2.47 0.48 15.98
N GLU A 43 1.29 1.00 15.67
CA GLU A 43 0.17 1.04 16.60
C GLU A 43 -0.75 -0.16 16.41
N LYS A 44 -1.39 -0.60 17.49
CA LYS A 44 -2.31 -1.73 17.49
C LYS A 44 -3.50 -1.50 16.54
N HIS A 45 -4.01 -0.27 16.54
CA HIS A 45 -5.17 0.09 15.73
C HIS A 45 -4.90 -0.15 14.23
N THR A 46 -3.65 0.03 13.76
CA THR A 46 -3.25 -0.27 12.38
C THR A 46 -3.53 -1.74 12.03
N ILE A 47 -3.22 -2.66 12.94
CA ILE A 47 -3.43 -4.09 12.76
C ILE A 47 -4.91 -4.45 12.85
N ASP A 48 -5.61 -3.89 13.82
CA ASP A 48 -7.05 -4.14 14.02
C ASP A 48 -7.85 -3.70 12.78
N ASN A 49 -7.55 -2.53 12.21
CA ASN A 49 -8.20 -2.01 11.01
C ASN A 49 -7.93 -2.86 9.77
N MET A 50 -6.68 -3.33 9.59
CA MET A 50 -6.36 -4.27 8.51
C MET A 50 -7.16 -5.57 8.68
N LYS A 51 -7.22 -6.10 9.90
CA LYS A 51 -7.93 -7.34 10.18
C LYS A 51 -9.41 -7.23 9.86
N GLU A 52 -10.05 -6.17 10.31
CA GLU A 52 -11.46 -5.88 9.99
C GLU A 52 -11.68 -5.82 8.48
N THR A 53 -10.77 -5.17 7.76
CA THR A 53 -10.88 -5.09 6.29
C THR A 53 -10.74 -6.46 5.62
N TYR A 54 -9.88 -7.34 6.12
CA TYR A 54 -9.80 -8.72 5.63
C TYR A 54 -11.10 -9.49 5.89
N GLU A 55 -11.66 -9.35 7.09
CA GLU A 55 -12.91 -10.00 7.50
C GLU A 55 -14.11 -9.54 6.64
N ILE A 56 -14.23 -8.23 6.38
CA ILE A 56 -15.24 -7.66 5.47
C ILE A 56 -15.15 -8.28 4.07
N ASN A 57 -13.92 -8.48 3.58
CA ASN A 57 -13.65 -9.08 2.27
C ASN A 57 -13.75 -10.63 2.26
N GLY A 58 -14.30 -11.24 3.32
CA GLY A 58 -14.50 -12.69 3.42
C GLY A 58 -13.20 -13.49 3.47
N SER A 59 -12.08 -12.83 3.83
CA SER A 59 -10.75 -13.43 3.92
C SER A 59 -10.28 -13.44 5.37
N SER A 60 -9.47 -14.42 5.75
CA SER A 60 -8.85 -14.47 7.08
C SER A 60 -7.35 -14.37 6.97
N ILE A 61 -6.74 -13.55 7.81
CA ILE A 61 -5.29 -13.40 7.96
C ILE A 61 -4.97 -13.37 9.45
N SER A 62 -3.82 -13.92 9.85
CA SER A 62 -3.43 -13.87 11.26
C SER A 62 -2.90 -12.48 11.64
N GLU A 63 -3.04 -12.12 12.92
CA GLU A 63 -2.49 -10.87 13.47
C GLU A 63 -0.98 -10.77 13.25
N LYS A 64 -0.27 -11.91 13.36
CA LYS A 64 1.15 -11.99 13.05
C LYS A 64 1.46 -11.66 11.60
N GLU A 65 0.72 -12.24 10.65
CA GLU A 65 0.94 -11.94 9.22
C GLU A 65 0.61 -10.48 8.87
N LEU A 66 -0.37 -9.89 9.54
CA LEU A 66 -0.66 -8.46 9.41
C LEU A 66 0.49 -7.60 9.93
N LEU A 67 0.99 -7.92 11.14
CA LEU A 67 2.10 -7.22 11.74
C LEU A 67 3.37 -7.33 10.88
N ASP A 68 3.68 -8.51 10.37
CA ASP A 68 4.83 -8.73 9.48
C ASP A 68 4.72 -7.85 8.22
N ARG A 69 3.52 -7.70 7.65
CA ARG A 69 3.28 -6.82 6.48
C ARG A 69 3.41 -5.33 6.80
N VAL A 70 2.92 -4.90 7.97
CA VAL A 70 3.07 -3.51 8.40
C VAL A 70 4.52 -3.17 8.66
N ILE A 71 5.27 -4.07 9.31
CA ILE A 71 6.71 -3.92 9.52
C ILE A 71 7.43 -3.82 8.16
N GLU A 72 7.16 -4.73 7.22
CA GLU A 72 7.75 -4.69 5.88
C GLU A 72 7.49 -3.35 5.18
N HIS A 73 6.24 -2.90 5.18
CA HIS A 73 5.87 -1.62 4.59
C HIS A 73 6.61 -0.46 5.24
N LYS A 74 6.68 -0.43 6.58
CA LYS A 74 7.38 0.61 7.34
C LYS A 74 8.87 0.65 7.06
N VAL A 75 9.52 -0.52 6.93
CA VAL A 75 10.93 -0.63 6.52
C VAL A 75 11.12 -0.04 5.13
N LEU A 76 10.27 -0.40 4.16
CA LEU A 76 10.38 0.10 2.79
C LEU A 76 10.14 1.60 2.68
N GLU A 77 9.20 2.14 3.47
CA GLU A 77 8.92 3.57 3.57
C GLU A 77 10.16 4.35 4.07
N GLN A 78 10.81 3.84 5.11
CA GLN A 78 12.05 4.41 5.64
C GLN A 78 13.22 4.32 4.64
N VAL A 79 13.29 3.24 3.87
CA VAL A 79 14.30 3.08 2.81
C VAL A 79 14.04 4.06 1.67
N ALA A 80 12.80 4.23 1.22
CA ALA A 80 12.44 5.24 0.20
C ALA A 80 12.84 6.65 0.66
N ARG A 81 12.51 7.03 1.90
CA ARG A 81 12.95 8.31 2.50
C ARG A 81 14.47 8.45 2.51
N LYS A 82 15.19 7.41 2.95
CA LYS A 82 16.66 7.42 2.98
C LYS A 82 17.29 7.56 1.60
N MET A 83 16.64 7.01 0.57
CA MET A 83 17.05 7.13 -0.83
C MET A 83 16.54 8.41 -1.50
N GLN A 84 15.80 9.26 -0.79
CA GLN A 84 15.16 10.47 -1.33
C GLN A 84 14.23 10.16 -2.51
N ILE A 85 13.54 9.02 -2.44
CA ILE A 85 12.53 8.61 -3.41
C ILE A 85 11.17 9.02 -2.86
N GLU A 86 10.62 10.07 -3.44
CA GLU A 86 9.31 10.61 -3.10
C GLU A 86 8.67 11.12 -4.40
N VAL A 87 7.38 10.84 -4.60
CA VAL A 87 6.63 11.42 -5.72
C VAL A 87 6.20 12.85 -5.40
N SER A 88 6.09 13.70 -6.42
CA SER A 88 5.58 15.07 -6.24
C SER A 88 4.08 15.07 -5.99
N ASP A 89 3.60 16.11 -5.33
CA ASP A 89 2.18 16.33 -5.04
C ASP A 89 1.32 16.26 -6.33
N ASP A 90 1.79 16.85 -7.44
CA ASP A 90 1.11 16.79 -8.75
C ASP A 90 0.88 15.34 -9.23
N VAL A 91 1.81 14.42 -8.94
CA VAL A 91 1.69 13.00 -9.32
C VAL A 91 0.63 12.30 -8.47
N VAL A 92 0.53 12.68 -7.19
CA VAL A 92 -0.50 12.16 -6.28
C VAL A 92 -1.88 12.63 -6.72
N ASP A 93 -2.03 13.92 -7.00
CA ASP A 93 -3.28 14.54 -7.44
C ASP A 93 -3.77 13.95 -8.77
N ASP A 94 -2.87 13.78 -9.74
CA ASP A 94 -3.19 13.14 -11.02
C ASP A 94 -3.64 11.68 -10.81
N TYR A 95 -2.97 10.94 -9.93
CA TYR A 95 -3.34 9.55 -9.64
C TYR A 95 -4.70 9.45 -8.95
N ILE A 96 -4.97 10.29 -7.94
CA ILE A 96 -6.27 10.34 -7.26
C ILE A 96 -7.38 10.68 -8.26
N LYS A 97 -7.14 11.62 -9.17
CA LYS A 97 -8.10 11.97 -10.21
C LYS A 97 -8.38 10.79 -11.16
N GLU A 98 -7.35 10.05 -11.57
CA GLU A 98 -7.52 8.83 -12.37
C GLU A 98 -8.29 7.74 -11.59
N ALA A 99 -7.97 7.55 -10.31
CA ALA A 99 -8.67 6.60 -9.44
C ALA A 99 -10.16 6.95 -9.32
N LYS A 100 -10.50 8.23 -9.09
CA LYS A 100 -11.89 8.73 -9.08
C LYS A 100 -12.62 8.41 -10.38
N ILE A 101 -11.98 8.64 -11.53
CA ILE A 101 -12.58 8.33 -12.83
C ILE A 101 -12.85 6.82 -12.96
N VAL A 102 -11.89 5.96 -12.59
CA VAL A 102 -12.07 4.50 -12.67
C VAL A 102 -13.19 4.03 -11.76
N ILE A 103 -13.27 4.53 -10.53
CA ILE A 103 -14.36 4.23 -9.61
C ILE A 103 -15.70 4.66 -10.20
N GLN A 104 -15.79 5.84 -10.82
CA GLN A 104 -17.03 6.36 -11.41
C GLN A 104 -17.46 5.64 -12.69
N GLU A 105 -16.51 5.08 -13.46
CA GLU A 105 -16.79 4.40 -14.73
C GLU A 105 -17.18 2.93 -14.57
N ASP A 106 -16.90 2.31 -13.41
CA ASP A 106 -17.23 0.92 -13.10
C ASP A 106 -18.33 0.85 -12.03
N GLU A 107 -19.54 0.46 -12.44
CA GLU A 107 -20.73 0.45 -11.59
C GLU A 107 -20.55 -0.41 -10.32
N GLU A 108 -19.88 -1.56 -10.42
CA GLU A 108 -19.66 -2.45 -9.28
C GLU A 108 -18.69 -1.82 -8.27
N ILE A 109 -17.63 -1.17 -8.76
CA ILE A 109 -16.66 -0.47 -7.91
C ILE A 109 -17.28 0.80 -7.30
N TYR A 110 -18.09 1.54 -8.06
CA TYR A 110 -18.79 2.73 -7.60
C TYR A 110 -19.76 2.42 -6.46
N ASP A 111 -20.57 1.36 -6.62
CA ASP A 111 -21.52 0.93 -5.61
C ASP A 111 -20.81 0.45 -4.35
N PHE A 112 -19.71 -0.29 -4.49
CA PHE A 112 -18.87 -0.68 -3.36
C PHE A 112 -18.29 0.52 -2.63
N HIS A 113 -17.65 1.46 -3.34
CA HIS A 113 -17.06 2.67 -2.77
C HIS A 113 -18.12 3.51 -2.04
N THR A 114 -19.27 3.74 -2.67
CA THR A 114 -20.37 4.50 -2.07
C THR A 114 -20.91 3.82 -0.81
N SER A 115 -21.10 2.50 -0.84
CA SER A 115 -21.59 1.74 0.32
C SER A 115 -20.59 1.78 1.46
N TYR A 116 -19.29 1.66 1.15
CA TYR A 116 -18.21 1.80 2.11
C TYR A 116 -18.25 3.19 2.77
N LEU A 117 -18.25 4.27 1.99
CA LEU A 117 -18.33 5.63 2.53
C LEU A 117 -19.56 5.86 3.42
N GLN A 118 -20.71 5.29 3.06
CA GLN A 118 -21.94 5.37 3.85
C GLN A 118 -21.84 4.60 5.18
N GLU A 119 -21.24 3.42 5.19
CA GLU A 119 -21.05 2.62 6.41
C GLU A 119 -20.18 3.37 7.44
N TRP A 120 -19.17 4.10 6.96
CA TRP A 120 -18.26 4.88 7.79
C TRP A 120 -18.73 6.32 8.09
N ASP A 121 -19.87 6.75 7.53
CA ASP A 121 -20.39 8.12 7.62
C ASP A 121 -19.37 9.20 7.16
N ILE A 122 -18.66 8.91 6.07
CA ILE A 122 -17.59 9.77 5.53
C ILE A 122 -17.98 10.26 4.14
N SER A 123 -17.80 11.57 3.91
CA SER A 123 -17.99 12.15 2.58
C SER A 123 -16.86 11.74 1.63
N ASP A 124 -17.13 11.69 0.32
CA ASP A 124 -16.10 11.41 -0.69
C ASP A 124 -14.88 12.34 -0.56
N ASP A 125 -15.08 13.65 -0.42
CA ASP A 125 -13.96 14.61 -0.27
C ASP A 125 -13.09 14.28 0.96
N ALA A 126 -13.71 14.06 2.13
CA ALA A 126 -13.00 13.67 3.34
C ALA A 126 -12.22 12.36 3.17
N TYR A 127 -12.80 11.36 2.49
CA TYR A 127 -12.08 10.12 2.18
C TYR A 127 -10.81 10.39 1.37
N TRP A 128 -10.90 11.17 0.29
CA TRP A 128 -9.73 11.45 -0.55
C TRP A 128 -8.67 12.32 0.14
N GLU A 129 -9.08 13.25 1.00
CA GLU A 129 -8.16 14.01 1.85
C GLU A 129 -7.40 13.08 2.81
N MET A 130 -8.10 12.12 3.43
CA MET A 130 -7.47 11.14 4.32
C MET A 130 -6.52 10.19 3.59
N MET A 131 -6.85 9.81 2.36
CA MET A 131 -6.05 8.90 1.54
C MET A 131 -4.81 9.54 0.94
N TRP A 132 -4.70 10.86 0.93
CA TRP A 132 -3.72 11.56 0.11
C TRP A 132 -2.26 11.17 0.46
N GLU A 133 -1.92 11.16 1.74
CA GLU A 133 -0.57 10.77 2.21
C GLU A 133 -0.29 9.28 1.97
N ASP A 134 -1.31 8.43 2.03
CA ASP A 134 -1.18 7.00 1.71
C ASP A 134 -0.89 6.80 0.23
N TYR A 135 -1.58 7.53 -0.66
CA TYR A 135 -1.27 7.51 -2.09
C TYR A 135 0.16 7.98 -2.35
N LYS A 136 0.59 9.06 -1.70
CA LYS A 136 1.96 9.57 -1.82
C LYS A 136 2.99 8.53 -1.40
N THR A 137 2.74 7.85 -0.28
CA THR A 137 3.58 6.77 0.23
C THR A 137 3.63 5.59 -0.75
N LEU A 138 2.48 5.06 -1.17
CA LEU A 138 2.37 3.90 -2.05
C LEU A 138 3.01 4.15 -3.42
N LEU A 139 2.81 5.34 -3.98
CA LEU A 139 3.43 5.73 -5.25
C LEU A 139 4.96 5.85 -5.12
N SER A 140 5.45 6.38 -4.00
CA SER A 140 6.89 6.45 -3.70
C SER A 140 7.50 5.06 -3.55
N LEU A 141 6.80 4.11 -2.93
CA LEU A 141 7.22 2.70 -2.89
C LEU A 141 7.20 2.05 -4.28
N GLY A 142 6.25 2.44 -5.14
CA GLY A 142 6.24 2.06 -6.55
C GLY A 142 7.51 2.52 -7.29
N GLU A 143 7.95 3.76 -7.05
CA GLU A 143 9.21 4.29 -7.59
C GLU A 143 10.44 3.61 -6.99
N LEU A 144 10.45 3.31 -5.68
CA LEU A 144 11.52 2.54 -5.04
C LEU A 144 11.68 1.18 -5.73
N ARG A 145 10.57 0.47 -5.96
CA ARG A 145 10.59 -0.82 -6.66
C ARG A 145 11.13 -0.69 -8.08
N LYS A 146 10.77 0.37 -8.81
CA LYS A 146 11.32 0.62 -10.15
C LYS A 146 12.82 0.88 -10.09
N GLU A 147 13.28 1.70 -9.16
CA GLU A 147 14.70 2.04 -8.98
C GLU A 147 15.53 0.78 -8.74
N VAL A 148 15.13 -0.04 -7.76
CA VAL A 148 15.79 -1.32 -7.42
C VAL A 148 15.84 -2.25 -8.64
N LEU A 149 14.74 -2.40 -9.37
CA LEU A 149 14.67 -3.29 -10.53
C LEU A 149 15.38 -2.73 -11.78
N SER A 150 15.61 -1.41 -11.85
CA SER A 150 16.30 -0.76 -12.97
C SER A 150 17.83 -0.82 -12.83
N ASN A 151 18.34 -0.72 -11.59
CA ASN A 151 19.77 -0.78 -11.29
C ASN A 151 20.39 -2.16 -11.61
N GLU A 152 19.59 -3.21 -11.67
CA GLU A 152 20.02 -4.58 -12.04
C GLU A 152 20.18 -4.80 -13.56
N SER A 153 20.23 -3.74 -14.38
CA SER A 153 20.63 -3.77 -15.80
C SER A 153 19.76 -4.58 -16.77
N ILE A 154 18.52 -4.93 -16.41
CA ILE A 154 17.62 -5.66 -17.31
C ILE A 154 16.99 -4.69 -18.33
N LEU A 155 17.73 -4.41 -19.40
CA LEU A 155 17.31 -3.53 -20.49
C LEU A 155 16.01 -4.03 -21.16
N MET A 156 15.01 -3.15 -21.19
CA MET A 156 13.71 -3.38 -21.81
C MET A 156 13.79 -3.27 -23.32
N ASN A 157 13.57 -4.38 -24.04
CA ASN A 157 13.05 -4.36 -25.41
C ASN A 157 12.15 -5.59 -25.62
N GLY A 158 10.87 -5.48 -25.26
CA GLY A 158 9.86 -6.52 -25.53
C GLY A 158 8.83 -6.75 -24.41
N PRO A 159 7.75 -7.51 -24.68
CA PRO A 159 6.80 -7.92 -23.65
C PRO A 159 7.48 -8.77 -22.57
N MET A 160 7.12 -8.55 -21.32
CA MET A 160 7.71 -9.25 -20.17
C MET A 160 7.39 -10.74 -20.21
N SER A 161 8.42 -11.58 -20.37
CA SER A 161 8.26 -13.03 -20.27
C SER A 161 7.94 -13.46 -18.84
N SER A 162 7.38 -14.67 -18.68
CA SER A 162 7.15 -15.27 -17.36
C SER A 162 8.45 -15.44 -16.56
N GLU A 163 9.54 -15.73 -17.25
CA GLU A 163 10.87 -15.91 -16.68
C GLU A 163 11.40 -14.57 -16.15
N LEU A 164 11.32 -13.51 -16.97
CA LEU A 164 11.72 -12.17 -16.56
C LEU A 164 10.89 -11.65 -15.36
N ARG A 165 9.60 -12.00 -15.30
CA ARG A 165 8.77 -11.67 -14.13
C ARG A 165 9.25 -12.36 -12.86
N LYS A 166 9.59 -13.65 -12.93
CA LYS A 166 10.12 -14.41 -11.79
C LYS A 166 11.46 -13.86 -11.34
N GLU A 167 12.36 -13.53 -12.27
CA GLU A 167 13.66 -12.94 -11.95
C GLU A 167 13.50 -11.60 -11.21
N LYS A 168 12.63 -10.72 -11.71
CA LYS A 168 12.33 -9.45 -11.02
C LYS A 168 11.73 -9.64 -9.63
N GLU A 169 10.91 -10.66 -9.46
CA GLU A 169 10.33 -10.99 -8.16
C GLU A 169 11.39 -11.50 -7.18
N VAL A 170 12.35 -12.31 -7.64
CA VAL A 170 13.49 -12.73 -6.82
C VAL A 170 14.33 -11.53 -6.38
N ILE A 171 14.68 -10.64 -7.32
CA ILE A 171 15.47 -9.42 -7.01
C ILE A 171 14.75 -8.56 -5.96
N TRP A 172 13.45 -8.32 -6.15
CA TRP A 172 12.65 -7.54 -5.22
C TRP A 172 12.60 -8.19 -3.84
N ASN A 173 12.33 -9.49 -3.77
CA ASN A 173 12.23 -10.21 -2.49
C ASN A 173 13.57 -10.30 -1.76
N ASP A 174 14.68 -10.43 -2.50
CA ASP A 174 16.02 -10.38 -1.91
C ASP A 174 16.34 -8.99 -1.37
N PHE A 175 15.96 -7.93 -2.08
CA PHE A 175 16.07 -6.55 -1.60
C PHE A 175 15.28 -6.34 -0.31
N VAL A 176 13.98 -6.68 -0.31
CA VAL A 176 13.10 -6.57 0.87
C VAL A 176 13.69 -7.32 2.06
N ARG A 177 14.09 -8.59 1.87
CA ARG A 177 14.71 -9.40 2.92
C ARG A 177 15.97 -8.73 3.49
N ASN A 178 16.84 -8.22 2.62
CA ASN A 178 18.08 -7.57 3.04
C ASN A 178 17.83 -6.27 3.84
N GLU A 179 16.81 -5.49 3.48
CA GLU A 179 16.46 -4.28 4.24
C GLU A 179 15.78 -4.63 5.57
N MET A 180 14.93 -5.66 5.59
CA MET A 180 14.33 -6.19 6.81
C MET A 180 15.40 -6.69 7.82
N GLU A 181 16.44 -7.38 7.35
CA GLU A 181 17.55 -7.84 8.18
C GLU A 181 18.40 -6.70 8.79
N LYS A 182 18.36 -5.51 8.18
CA LYS A 182 19.08 -4.31 8.67
C LYS A 182 18.24 -3.47 9.63
N ALA A 183 16.92 -3.64 9.61
CA ALA A 183 16.01 -2.85 10.43
C ALA A 183 16.09 -3.29 11.90
N ASN A 184 16.10 -2.32 12.81
CA ASN A 184 15.91 -2.58 14.24
C ASN A 184 14.42 -2.72 14.53
N ILE A 185 13.94 -3.95 14.69
CA ILE A 185 12.53 -4.25 14.97
C ILE A 185 12.41 -4.66 16.43
N GLU A 186 11.64 -3.90 17.20
CA GLU A 186 11.39 -4.16 18.62
C GLU A 186 9.90 -4.42 18.83
N TYR A 187 9.53 -5.60 19.34
CA TYR A 187 8.15 -5.92 19.70
C TYR A 187 7.89 -5.50 21.15
N ILE A 188 6.73 -4.91 21.41
CA ILE A 188 6.31 -4.42 22.73
C ILE A 188 5.19 -5.33 23.24
N ASP A 189 5.41 -5.93 24.42
CA ASP A 189 4.46 -6.79 25.14
C ASP A 189 3.38 -5.99 25.88
#